data_AF-A0A7K4IQN6-F1
#
_entry.id   AF-A0A7K4IQN6-F1
#
_cell.length_a   1.000
_cell.length_b   1.000
_cell.length_c   1.000
_cell.angle_alpha   90.00
_cell.angle_beta   90.00
_cell.angle_gamma   90.00
#
_symmetry.space_group_name_H-M   'P 1'
#
loop_
_entity.id
_entity.type
_entity.pdbx_description
1 polymer ?
#
loop_
_entity_poly.entity_id
_entity_poly.type
_entity_poly.pdbx_seq_one_letter_code
_entity_poly.pdbx_strand_id
1 'polypeptide(L)' 'MSSEFVRCEFCKAEIPTESCQLATYRTVIDGKEYVFCCAHCAQRYKQKKKRK' A
#
# COMPACT_ATOMS: atom_id res chain seq x y z
N MET A 1 -3.73 11.26 -21.22
CA MET A 1 -4.25 10.20 -20.34
C MET A 1 -3.34 10.15 -19.14
N SER A 2 -3.72 10.84 -18.06
CA SER A 2 -2.94 10.85 -16.82
C SER A 2 -3.35 9.62 -16.04
N SER A 3 -2.72 8.49 -16.30
CA SER A 3 -3.00 7.32 -15.48
C SER A 3 -2.46 7.56 -14.08
N GLU A 4 -3.38 7.68 -13.13
CA GLU A 4 -3.06 7.78 -11.73
C GLU A 4 -2.66 6.37 -11.26
N PHE A 5 -1.45 6.27 -10.71
CA PHE A 5 -0.95 5.05 -10.10
C PHE A 5 -0.52 5.36 -8.68
N VAL A 6 -0.89 4.48 -7.75
CA VAL A 6 -0.37 4.55 -6.38
C VAL A 6 0.74 3.52 -6.22
N ARG A 7 1.81 3.89 -5.52
CA ARG A 7 2.94 3.00 -5.29
C ARG A 7 2.83 2.33 -3.93
N CYS A 8 2.96 1.01 -3.91
CA CYS A 8 3.02 0.25 -2.67
C CYS A 8 4.23 0.68 -1.83
N GLU A 9 4.04 1.07 -0.57
CA GLU A 9 5.17 1.55 0.23
C GLU A 9 6.20 0.46 0.56
N PHE A 10 5.79 -0.82 0.51
CA PHE A 10 6.67 -1.94 0.81
C PHE A 10 7.47 -2.43 -0.41
N CYS A 11 6.79 -2.75 -1.51
CA CYS A 11 7.42 -3.35 -2.70
C CYS A 11 7.62 -2.36 -3.86
N LYS A 12 7.17 -1.11 -3.72
CA LYS A 12 7.23 -0.05 -4.75
C LYS A 12 6.51 -0.39 -6.06
N ALA A 13 5.67 -1.43 -6.06
CA ALA A 13 4.84 -1.78 -7.21
C ALA A 13 3.87 -0.64 -7.53
N GLU A 14 3.72 -0.34 -8.82
CA GLU A 14 2.78 0.64 -9.35
C GLU A 14 1.42 -0.01 -9.52
N ILE A 15 0.40 0.54 -8.85
CA ILE A 15 -0.95 0.01 -8.83
C ILE A 15 -1.85 1.01 -9.56
N PRO A 16 -2.50 0.63 -10.67
CA PRO A 16 -3.40 1.53 -11.39
C PRO A 16 -4.62 1.84 -10.52
N THR A 17 -4.84 3.12 -10.21
CA THR A 17 -6.01 3.54 -9.40
C THR A 17 -7.28 3.68 -10.23
N GLU A 18 -7.17 3.73 -11.56
CA GLU A 18 -8.30 3.98 -12.46
C GLU A 18 -9.25 2.80 -12.63
N SER A 19 -8.84 1.56 -12.34
CA SER A 19 -9.63 0.37 -12.72
C SER A 19 -10.16 -0.47 -11.56
N CYS A 20 -9.60 -0.38 -10.35
CA CYS A 20 -10.15 -1.16 -9.23
C CYS A 20 -9.69 -0.67 -7.86
N GLN A 21 -10.62 -0.10 -7.08
CA GLN A 21 -10.38 0.22 -5.66
C GLN A 21 -10.01 -1.02 -4.82
N LEU A 22 -10.37 -2.23 -5.28
CA LEU A 22 -9.98 -3.50 -4.65
C LEU A 22 -8.50 -3.88 -4.84
N ALA A 23 -7.79 -3.29 -5.81
CA ALA A 23 -6.38 -3.63 -6.06
C ALA A 23 -5.41 -2.99 -5.05
N THR A 24 -5.87 -1.97 -4.31
CA THR A 24 -5.07 -1.28 -3.30
C THR A 24 -5.52 -1.64 -1.89
N TYR A 25 -4.63 -2.20 -1.10
CA TYR A 25 -4.84 -2.46 0.32
C TYR A 25 -4.45 -1.23 1.13
N ARG A 26 -5.44 -0.53 1.71
CA ARG A 26 -5.22 0.64 2.57
C ARG A 26 -5.30 0.22 4.04
N THR A 27 -4.35 0.67 4.86
CA THR A 27 -4.37 0.39 6.30
C THR A 27 -3.71 1.50 7.09
N VAL A 28 -4.17 1.69 8.33
CA VAL A 28 -3.57 2.66 9.25
C VAL A 28 -2.53 1.96 10.12
N ILE A 29 -1.30 2.46 10.10
CA ILE A 29 -0.20 1.95 10.90
C ILE A 29 0.37 3.13 11.69
N ASP A 30 0.29 3.10 13.02
CA ASP A 30 0.83 4.18 13.85
C ASP A 30 0.16 5.54 13.59
N GLY A 31 -1.17 5.54 13.38
CA GLY A 31 -1.95 6.76 13.12
C GLY A 31 -1.78 7.36 11.72
N LYS A 32 -0.93 6.80 10.85
CA LYS A 32 -0.77 7.21 9.45
C LYS A 32 -1.43 6.21 8.50
N GLU A 33 -2.13 6.71 7.49
CA GLU A 33 -2.70 5.88 6.43
C GLU A 33 -1.61 5.49 5.43
N TYR A 34 -1.56 4.21 5.09
CA TYR A 34 -0.62 3.63 4.16
C TYR A 34 -1.34 2.83 3.09
N VAL A 35 -0.81 2.87 1.87
CA VAL A 35 -1.35 2.15 0.72
C VAL A 35 -0.36 1.08 0.26
N PHE A 36 -0.87 -0.13 0.05
CA PHE A 36 -0.11 -1.29 -0.36
C PHE A 36 -0.79 -2.00 -1.53
N CYS A 37 -0.02 -2.78 -2.29
CA CYS A 37 -0.59 -3.63 -3.35
C CYS A 37 -1.33 -4.85 -2.80
N CYS A 38 -1.08 -5.25 -1.55
CA CYS A 38 -1.70 -6.41 -0.94
C CYS A 38 -1.57 -6.39 0.59
N ALA A 39 -2.41 -7.17 1.27
CA ALA A 39 -2.39 -7.34 2.72
C ALA A 39 -1.03 -7.86 3.23
N HIS A 40 -0.38 -8.75 2.47
CA HIS A 40 0.92 -9.31 2.84
C HIS A 40 2.03 -8.23 2.91
N CYS A 41 2.05 -7.30 1.96
CA CYS A 41 2.95 -6.14 1.99
C CYS A 41 2.70 -5.25 3.22
N ALA A 42 1.44 -4.96 3.50
CA ALA A 42 1.04 -4.19 4.67
C ALA A 42 1.46 -4.86 5.99
N GLN A 43 1.26 -6.18 6.10
CA GLN A 43 1.64 -6.95 7.28
C GLN A 43 3.16 -6.98 7.47
N ARG A 44 3.94 -7.19 6.40
CA ARG A 44 5.41 -7.12 6.46
C ARG A 44 5.91 -5.74 6.86
N TYR A 45 5.29 -4.69 6.32
CA TYR A 45 5.61 -3.31 6.69
C TYR A 45 5.31 -3.04 8.17
N LYS A 46 4.13 -3.42 8.66
CA LYS A 46 3.73 -3.32 10.07
C LYS A 46 4.69 -4.08 10.99
N GLN A 47 5.11 -5.29 10.61
CA GLN A 47 6.08 -6.08 11.37
C GLN A 47 7.47 -5.44 11.42
N LYS A 48 7.95 -4.88 10.29
CA LYS A 48 9.20 -4.11 10.27
C LYS A 48 9.12 -2.88 11.17
N LYS A 49 8.00 -2.16 11.16
CA LYS A 49 7.81 -0.94 11.95
C LYS A 49 7.74 -1.22 13.46
N LYS A 50 7.13 -2.33 13.87
CA LYS A 50 7.05 -2.76 15.29
C LYS A 50 8.38 -3.21 15.92
N ARG A 51 9.41 -3.48 15.11
CA ARG A 51 10.74 -3.92 15.58
C ARG A 51 11.72 -2.78 15.83
N LYS A 52 11.28 -1.53 15.64
CA LYS A 52 12.09 -0.32 15.86
C LYS A 52 11.47 0.49 16.99
#